data_AF-A0A7W8D593-F1
#
_entry.id   AF-A0A7W8D593-F1
#
_cell.length_a   1.000
_cell.length_b   1.000
_cell.length_c   1.000
_cell.angle_alpha   90.00
_cell.angle_beta   90.00
_cell.angle_gamma   90.00
#
_symmetry.space_group_name_H-M   'P 1'
#
loop_
_entity.id
_entity.type
_entity.pdbx_description
1 polymer ?
#
loop_
_entity_poly.entity_id
_entity_poly.type
_entity_poly.pdbx_seq_one_letter_code
_entity_poly.pdbx_strand_id
1 'polypeptide(L)'
;MTRTERPRAVAVVLGVLLACGAAIAQAPDAPAPPAPQQHALSAPRWAELDTAERALLQPWAQDWDRLPDDLRARLQRNARRWLSLTPDARTAVVARMAAWDALPPQRRAHLRARHEALQAMPPDERAGVRAAYHAFGSLPPARQAELRRSFAALSPDARSAFLLGTDARAVADIARRSFSFVPAGQRAATLRMLRDLDPAQRQALVRVARRLDAGQRERLRSALLAAAPAQRGALIDSPPP
;
A
#
# COMPACT_ATOMS: atom_id res chain seq x y z
N MET A 1 0.62 48.70 11.33
CA MET A 1 0.29 47.62 10.38
C MET A 1 0.79 46.29 10.94
N THR A 2 0.01 45.70 11.85
CA THR A 2 0.35 44.45 12.54
C THR A 2 -0.26 43.27 11.78
N ARG A 3 0.60 42.48 11.13
CA ARG A 3 0.22 41.25 10.44
C ARG A 3 -0.01 40.17 11.48
N THR A 4 -1.27 39.86 11.75
CA THR A 4 -1.70 38.78 12.64
C THR A 4 -1.36 37.43 11.97
N GLU A 5 -0.25 36.82 12.37
CA GLU A 5 0.07 35.44 12.02
C GLU A 5 -0.90 34.52 12.78
N ARG A 6 -1.90 34.00 12.07
CA ARG A 6 -2.84 33.00 12.59
C ARG A 6 -2.12 31.64 12.71
N PRO A 7 -2.20 30.91 13.85
CA PRO A 7 -1.53 29.63 14.00
C PRO A 7 -2.21 28.56 13.14
N ARG A 8 -1.66 28.30 11.95
CA ARG A 8 -2.06 27.22 11.02
C ARG A 8 -1.58 25.82 11.46
N ALA A 9 -1.16 25.64 12.70
CA ALA A 9 -0.41 24.46 13.14
C ALA A 9 -1.25 23.26 13.63
N VAL A 10 -2.60 23.35 13.70
CA VAL A 10 -3.41 22.27 14.31
C VAL A 10 -4.32 21.52 13.31
N ALA A 11 -4.47 22.01 12.07
CA ALA A 11 -5.41 21.43 11.10
C ALA A 11 -4.85 20.29 10.22
N VAL A 12 -3.59 19.85 10.41
CA VAL A 12 -2.96 18.77 9.61
C VAL A 12 -2.83 17.45 10.39
N VAL A 13 -3.33 17.38 11.64
CA VAL A 13 -3.19 16.25 12.58
C VAL A 13 -3.79 14.92 12.07
N LEU A 14 -4.54 14.92 10.97
CA LEU A 14 -5.38 13.80 10.60
C LEU A 14 -4.95 12.97 9.37
N GLY A 15 -3.87 13.36 8.69
CA GLY A 15 -3.39 12.68 7.49
C GLY A 15 -2.17 11.76 7.68
N VAL A 16 -1.46 11.84 8.82
CA VAL A 16 -0.12 11.21 8.99
C VAL A 16 -0.17 9.88 9.75
N LEU A 17 -1.31 9.52 10.35
CA LEU A 17 -1.46 8.29 11.14
C LEU A 17 -1.52 6.98 10.33
N LEU A 18 -1.31 7.04 9.02
CA LEU A 18 -1.36 5.90 8.10
C LEU A 18 -0.02 5.63 7.36
N ALA A 19 1.03 6.43 7.61
CA ALA A 19 2.37 6.21 7.05
C ALA A 19 3.43 5.79 8.10
N CYS A 20 3.01 5.42 9.30
CA CYS A 20 3.89 5.00 10.37
C CYS A 20 3.51 3.61 10.84
N GLY A 21 4.24 2.59 10.37
CA GLY A 21 4.14 1.25 10.90
C GLY A 21 4.33 1.27 12.41
N ALA A 22 3.29 0.89 13.13
CA ALA A 22 3.36 0.71 14.57
C ALA A 22 3.88 -0.70 14.82
N ALA A 23 5.17 -0.83 15.14
CA ALA A 23 5.59 -1.92 16.00
C ALA A 23 4.82 -1.76 17.31
N ILE A 24 3.74 -2.53 17.45
CA ILE A 24 3.01 -2.68 18.70
C ILE A 24 3.72 -3.81 19.43
N ALA A 25 4.30 -3.51 20.59
CA ALA A 25 4.64 -4.52 21.57
C ALA A 25 3.34 -5.27 21.90
N GLN A 26 3.35 -6.58 21.67
CA GLN A 26 2.19 -7.46 21.77
C GLN A 26 1.70 -7.50 23.22
N ALA A 27 0.43 -7.11 23.43
CA ALA A 27 -0.34 -7.55 24.59
C ALA A 27 -0.81 -9.00 24.34
N PRO A 28 -0.97 -9.84 25.38
CA PRO A 28 -1.42 -11.22 25.23
C PRO A 28 -2.84 -11.28 24.64
N ASP A 29 -3.13 -12.36 23.90
CA ASP A 29 -4.37 -12.70 23.19
C ASP A 29 -5.64 -12.33 23.97
N ALA A 30 -6.13 -11.12 23.76
CA ALA A 30 -7.54 -10.81 23.94
C ALA A 30 -8.23 -11.11 22.60
N PRO A 31 -9.39 -11.79 22.59
CA PRO A 31 -10.14 -12.02 21.35
C PRO A 31 -10.36 -10.67 20.67
N ALA A 32 -9.94 -10.58 19.41
CA ALA A 32 -10.13 -9.39 18.60
C ALA A 32 -11.62 -8.99 18.68
N PRO A 33 -11.96 -7.75 19.08
CA PRO A 33 -13.34 -7.32 19.03
C PRO A 33 -13.85 -7.50 17.59
N PRO A 34 -15.10 -7.97 17.41
CA PRO A 34 -15.65 -8.19 16.08
C PRO A 34 -15.46 -6.93 15.24
N ALA A 35 -14.99 -7.11 14.00
CA ALA A 35 -14.82 -6.01 13.06
C ALA A 35 -16.12 -5.20 13.02
N PRO A 36 -16.09 -3.88 13.28
CA PRO A 36 -17.30 -3.08 13.29
C PRO A 36 -17.95 -3.19 11.91
N GLN A 37 -19.14 -3.80 11.91
CA GLN A 37 -20.03 -3.89 10.78
C GLN A 37 -20.21 -2.48 10.21
N GLN A 38 -20.04 -2.34 8.91
CA GLN A 38 -20.27 -1.11 8.16
C GLN A 38 -21.76 -0.81 8.10
N HIS A 39 -22.41 -0.64 9.24
CA HIS A 39 -23.63 0.15 9.29
C HIS A 39 -23.22 1.57 8.92
N ALA A 40 -23.87 2.12 7.90
CA ALA A 40 -23.86 3.54 7.61
C ALA A 40 -24.50 4.28 8.80
N LEU A 41 -23.77 4.37 9.91
CA LEU A 41 -24.08 5.26 11.01
C LEU A 41 -23.62 6.63 10.52
N SER A 42 -24.57 7.48 10.14
CA SER A 42 -24.33 8.89 9.84
C SER A 42 -23.41 9.46 10.92
N ALA A 43 -22.34 10.13 10.50
CA ALA A 43 -21.36 10.67 11.44
C ALA A 43 -22.05 11.65 12.39
N PRO A 44 -21.76 11.60 13.70
CA PRO A 44 -22.49 12.37 14.70
C PRO A 44 -22.40 13.87 14.44
N ARG A 45 -23.47 14.57 14.78
CA ARG A 45 -23.53 16.03 14.74
C ARG A 45 -22.59 16.64 15.78
N TRP A 46 -22.23 17.91 15.62
CA TRP A 46 -21.30 18.58 16.54
C TRP A 46 -21.72 18.47 18.02
N ALA A 47 -23.03 18.56 18.27
CA ALA A 47 -23.61 18.47 19.61
C ALA A 47 -23.54 17.06 20.25
N GLU A 48 -23.37 16.01 19.43
CA GLU A 48 -23.34 14.61 19.86
C GLU A 48 -21.91 14.12 20.15
N LEU A 49 -20.90 14.95 19.86
CA LEU A 49 -19.50 14.65 20.17
C LEU A 49 -19.23 14.78 21.68
N ASP A 50 -18.40 13.88 22.20
CA ASP A 50 -17.94 13.97 23.59
C ASP A 50 -17.17 15.28 23.83
N THR A 51 -17.15 15.77 25.07
CA THR A 51 -16.48 17.02 25.44
C THR A 51 -14.98 17.00 25.12
N ALA A 52 -14.30 15.86 25.33
CA ALA A 52 -12.88 15.74 24.99
C ALA A 52 -12.67 15.70 23.47
N GLU A 53 -13.59 15.09 22.71
CA GLU A 53 -13.57 15.10 21.25
C GLU A 53 -13.78 16.51 20.68
N ARG A 54 -14.78 17.24 21.20
CA ARG A 54 -15.06 18.63 20.82
C ARG A 54 -13.88 19.54 21.08
N ALA A 55 -13.17 19.37 22.20
CA ALA A 55 -11.98 20.16 22.52
C ALA A 55 -10.87 20.00 21.47
N LEU A 56 -10.63 18.77 20.98
CA LEU A 56 -9.64 18.50 19.94
C LEU A 56 -10.10 18.98 18.55
N LEU A 57 -11.41 18.93 18.30
CA LEU A 57 -12.00 19.26 17.01
C LEU A 57 -12.48 20.72 16.92
N GLN A 58 -12.16 21.56 17.91
CA GLN A 58 -12.52 22.99 17.94
C GLN A 58 -12.29 23.75 16.63
N PRO A 59 -11.18 23.53 15.88
CA PRO A 59 -10.97 24.23 14.60
C PRO A 59 -12.05 23.97 13.55
N TRP A 60 -12.82 22.89 13.68
CA TRP A 60 -13.91 22.53 12.77
C TRP A 60 -15.30 22.84 13.33
N ALA A 61 -15.41 23.40 14.54
CA ALA A 61 -16.69 23.58 15.24
C ALA A 61 -17.76 24.31 14.40
N GLN A 62 -17.36 25.36 13.67
CA GLN A 62 -18.29 26.20 12.89
C GLN A 62 -18.86 25.49 11.65
N ASP A 63 -18.04 24.65 11.01
CA ASP A 63 -18.40 24.02 9.74
C ASP A 63 -18.65 22.51 9.89
N TRP A 64 -18.59 21.97 11.11
CA TRP A 64 -18.64 20.53 11.36
C TRP A 64 -19.81 19.86 10.65
N ASP A 65 -21.03 20.34 10.87
CA ASP A 65 -22.25 19.76 10.30
C ASP A 65 -22.35 19.94 8.77
N ARG A 66 -21.50 20.79 8.17
CA ARG A 66 -21.38 20.97 6.71
C ARG A 66 -20.31 20.07 6.08
N LEU A 67 -19.43 19.48 6.89
CA LEU A 67 -18.41 18.57 6.38
C LEU A 67 -19.07 17.28 5.84
N PRO A 68 -18.52 16.65 4.78
CA PRO A 68 -18.94 15.34 4.34
C PRO A 68 -18.92 14.30 5.47
N ASP A 69 -19.90 13.40 5.49
CA ASP A 69 -20.06 12.39 6.55
C ASP A 69 -18.80 11.52 6.71
N ASP A 70 -18.15 11.15 5.60
CA ASP A 70 -16.92 10.36 5.62
C ASP A 70 -15.78 11.10 6.33
N LEU A 71 -15.67 12.42 6.08
CA LEU A 71 -14.67 13.28 6.69
C LEU A 71 -14.95 13.49 8.18
N ARG A 72 -16.21 13.75 8.57
CA ARG A 72 -16.62 13.83 9.98
C ARG A 72 -16.29 12.55 10.73
N ALA A 73 -16.66 11.39 10.17
CA ALA A 73 -16.39 10.10 10.77
C ALA A 73 -14.87 9.86 10.92
N ARG A 74 -14.07 10.30 9.95
CA ARG A 74 -12.60 10.18 9.99
C ARG A 74 -11.97 11.12 11.04
N LEU A 75 -12.45 12.36 11.12
CA LEU A 75 -12.09 13.36 12.16
C LEU A 75 -12.34 12.82 13.56
N GLN A 76 -13.54 12.32 13.80
CA GLN A 76 -13.91 11.75 15.09
C GLN A 76 -13.07 10.52 15.44
N ARG A 77 -12.89 9.56 14.52
CA ARG A 77 -12.06 8.37 14.77
C ARG A 77 -10.63 8.73 15.17
N ASN A 78 -10.05 9.74 14.53
CA ASN A 78 -8.69 10.16 14.86
C ASN A 78 -8.62 10.93 16.19
N ALA A 79 -9.64 11.73 16.52
CA ALA A 79 -9.75 12.35 17.85
C ALA A 79 -9.83 11.30 18.96
N ARG A 80 -10.71 10.30 18.80
CA ARG A 80 -10.80 9.15 19.72
C ARG A 80 -9.48 8.41 19.87
N ARG A 81 -8.82 8.11 18.75
CA ARG A 81 -7.51 7.45 18.76
C ARG A 81 -6.46 8.29 19.49
N TRP A 82 -6.44 9.61 19.28
CA TRP A 82 -5.51 10.49 19.99
C TRP A 82 -5.76 10.51 21.50
N LEU A 83 -7.04 10.58 21.89
CA LEU A 83 -7.45 10.55 23.29
C LEU A 83 -7.04 9.24 23.98
N SER A 84 -7.07 8.11 23.28
CA SER A 84 -6.64 6.81 23.81
C SER A 84 -5.12 6.60 23.88
N LEU A 85 -4.30 7.52 23.36
CA LEU A 85 -2.84 7.42 23.44
C LEU A 85 -2.32 7.85 24.81
N THR A 86 -1.32 7.13 25.31
CA THR A 86 -0.51 7.54 26.46
C THR A 86 0.30 8.81 26.13
N PRO A 87 0.75 9.57 27.15
CA PRO A 87 1.59 10.76 26.93
C PRO A 87 2.81 10.49 26.03
N ASP A 88 3.54 9.41 26.27
CA ASP A 88 4.70 9.04 25.46
C ASP A 88 4.32 8.71 24.00
N ALA A 89 3.21 8.02 23.81
CA ALA A 89 2.70 7.72 22.47
C ALA A 89 2.26 9.01 21.74
N ARG A 90 1.66 9.98 22.44
CA ARG A 90 1.34 11.30 21.88
C ARG A 90 2.62 12.04 21.46
N THR A 91 3.64 12.09 22.31
CA THR A 91 4.95 12.68 22.00
C THR A 91 5.57 12.04 20.75
N ALA A 92 5.53 10.71 20.65
CA ALA A 92 6.02 9.99 19.48
C ALA A 92 5.24 10.35 18.20
N VAL A 93 3.92 10.54 18.28
CA VAL A 93 3.11 10.98 17.13
C VAL A 93 3.47 12.42 16.73
N VAL A 94 3.60 13.35 17.68
CA VAL A 94 4.01 14.74 17.39
C VAL A 94 5.38 14.76 16.71
N ALA A 95 6.35 14.00 17.22
CA ALA A 95 7.69 13.92 16.63
C ALA A 95 7.66 13.39 15.19
N ARG A 96 6.83 12.37 14.92
CA ARG A 96 6.63 11.83 13.55
C ARG A 96 5.98 12.85 12.61
N MET A 97 5.04 13.64 13.11
CA MET A 97 4.42 14.73 12.34
C MET A 97 5.43 15.81 11.98
N ALA A 98 6.23 16.28 12.95
CA ALA A 98 7.29 17.25 12.70
C ALA A 98 8.31 16.72 11.67
N ALA A 99 8.71 15.44 11.79
CA ALA A 99 9.58 14.80 10.81
C ALA A 99 8.95 14.73 9.41
N TRP A 100 7.65 14.47 9.31
CA TRP A 100 6.91 14.46 8.05
C TRP A 100 6.82 15.86 7.41
N ASP A 101 6.55 16.89 8.20
CA ASP A 101 6.44 18.26 7.73
C ASP A 101 7.80 18.82 7.27
N ALA A 102 8.90 18.35 7.88
CA ALA A 102 10.26 18.66 7.45
C ALA A 102 10.68 17.97 6.13
N LEU A 103 9.92 16.99 5.63
CA LEU A 103 10.27 16.31 4.38
C LEU A 103 10.07 17.24 3.16
N PRO A 104 11.00 17.20 2.17
CA PRO A 104 10.82 17.90 0.91
C PRO A 104 9.50 17.52 0.21
N PRO A 105 8.83 18.46 -0.48
CA PRO A 105 7.54 18.21 -1.12
C PRO A 105 7.51 16.96 -2.02
N GLN A 106 8.58 16.73 -2.78
CA GLN A 106 8.75 15.59 -3.68
C GLN A 106 8.84 14.27 -2.90
N ARG A 107 9.56 14.27 -1.76
CA ARG A 107 9.65 13.10 -0.87
C ARG A 107 8.28 12.79 -0.25
N ARG A 108 7.55 13.80 0.21
CA ARG A 108 6.17 13.61 0.74
C ARG A 108 5.24 13.06 -0.34
N ALA A 109 5.29 13.60 -1.56
CA ALA A 109 4.47 13.12 -2.67
C ALA A 109 4.77 11.65 -2.99
N HIS A 110 6.04 11.26 -3.05
CA HIS A 110 6.44 9.88 -3.26
C HIS A 110 5.93 8.95 -2.15
N LEU A 111 6.04 9.35 -0.89
CA LEU A 111 5.54 8.55 0.24
C LEU A 111 4.01 8.45 0.24
N ARG A 112 3.28 9.51 -0.13
CA ARG A 112 1.83 9.47 -0.31
C ARG A 112 1.42 8.49 -1.40
N ALA A 113 2.06 8.53 -2.56
CA ALA A 113 1.77 7.61 -3.66
C ALA A 113 1.99 6.14 -3.26
N ARG A 114 3.06 5.85 -2.50
CA ARG A 114 3.30 4.50 -1.96
C ARG A 114 2.23 4.06 -0.96
N HIS A 115 1.77 4.98 -0.13
CA HIS A 115 0.70 4.73 0.82
C HIS A 115 -0.63 4.47 0.10
N GLU A 116 -0.98 5.28 -0.89
CA GLU A 116 -2.18 5.08 -1.72
C GLU A 116 -2.14 3.73 -2.43
N ALA A 117 -0.98 3.35 -3.00
CA ALA A 117 -0.79 2.03 -3.60
C ALA A 117 -1.02 0.88 -2.60
N LEU A 118 -0.55 1.02 -1.36
CA LEU A 118 -0.81 0.03 -0.29
C LEU A 118 -2.29 -0.03 0.08
N GLN A 119 -2.97 1.11 0.14
CA GLN A 119 -4.40 1.16 0.46
C GLN A 119 -5.28 0.55 -0.63
N ALA A 120 -4.86 0.67 -1.90
CA ALA A 120 -5.53 0.09 -3.05
C ALA A 120 -5.33 -1.44 -3.19
N MET A 121 -4.39 -2.05 -2.45
CA MET A 121 -4.18 -3.50 -2.47
C MET A 121 -5.37 -4.25 -1.84
N PRO A 122 -5.68 -5.47 -2.32
CA PRO A 122 -6.59 -6.39 -1.65
C PRO A 122 -6.22 -6.58 -0.17
N PRO A 123 -7.20 -6.82 0.73
CA PRO A 123 -6.96 -6.94 2.17
C PRO A 123 -5.85 -7.94 2.53
N ASP A 124 -5.81 -9.08 1.85
CA ASP A 124 -4.84 -10.16 2.11
C ASP A 124 -3.42 -9.78 1.67
N GLU A 125 -3.27 -9.17 0.49
CA GLU A 125 -1.98 -8.65 0.03
C GLU A 125 -1.46 -7.57 0.97
N ARG A 126 -2.33 -6.64 1.36
CA ARG A 126 -1.98 -5.58 2.33
C ARG A 126 -1.58 -6.16 3.68
N ALA A 127 -2.24 -7.23 4.14
CA ALA A 127 -1.86 -7.94 5.36
C ALA A 127 -0.47 -8.58 5.24
N GLY A 128 -0.18 -9.24 4.11
CA GLY A 128 1.15 -9.80 3.81
C GLY A 128 2.25 -8.74 3.83
N VAL A 129 2.03 -7.58 3.21
CA VAL A 129 2.99 -6.46 3.23
C VAL A 129 3.23 -5.95 4.66
N ARG A 130 2.18 -5.82 5.47
CA ARG A 130 2.33 -5.41 6.88
C ARG A 130 3.10 -6.44 7.69
N ALA A 131 2.81 -7.73 7.54
CA ALA A 131 3.52 -8.80 8.21
C ALA A 131 5.01 -8.80 7.85
N ALA A 132 5.35 -8.66 6.56
CA ALA A 132 6.73 -8.57 6.11
C ALA A 132 7.45 -7.33 6.68
N TYR A 133 6.76 -6.18 6.76
CA TYR A 133 7.30 -4.98 7.38
C TYR A 133 7.60 -5.17 8.87
N HIS A 134 6.69 -5.79 9.62
CA HIS A 134 6.90 -6.09 11.04
C HIS A 134 8.04 -7.07 11.25
N ALA A 135 8.07 -8.17 10.48
CA ALA A 135 9.14 -9.16 10.55
C ALA A 135 10.52 -8.55 10.24
N PHE A 136 10.59 -7.63 9.26
CA PHE A 136 11.82 -6.91 8.97
C PHE A 136 12.22 -5.97 10.13
N GLY A 137 11.25 -5.26 10.72
CA GLY A 137 11.48 -4.36 11.85
C GLY A 137 11.95 -5.06 13.13
N SER A 138 11.59 -6.33 13.33
CA SER A 138 12.06 -7.15 14.45
C SER A 138 13.46 -7.73 14.26
N LEU A 139 14.08 -7.59 13.07
CA LEU A 139 15.45 -8.06 12.85
C LEU A 139 16.48 -7.16 13.55
N PRO A 140 17.63 -7.71 13.99
CA PRO A 140 18.73 -6.91 14.50
C PRO A 140 19.18 -5.82 13.51
N PRO A 141 19.63 -4.64 13.97
CA PRO A 141 20.02 -3.52 13.08
C PRO A 141 21.05 -3.89 12.01
N ALA A 142 22.04 -4.71 12.38
CA ALA A 142 23.05 -5.21 11.45
C ALA A 142 22.43 -6.02 10.30
N ARG A 143 21.47 -6.90 10.63
CA ARG A 143 20.76 -7.72 9.64
C ARG A 143 19.84 -6.87 8.76
N GLN A 144 19.17 -5.87 9.33
CA GLN A 144 18.40 -4.91 8.53
C GLN A 144 19.27 -4.15 7.54
N ALA A 145 20.45 -3.68 7.98
CA ALA A 145 21.39 -2.95 7.14
C ALA A 145 21.97 -3.82 6.01
N GLU A 146 22.26 -5.09 6.29
CA GLU A 146 22.65 -6.07 5.28
C GLU A 146 21.56 -6.27 4.24
N LEU A 147 20.32 -6.58 4.65
CA LEU A 147 19.19 -6.77 3.74
C LEU A 147 18.91 -5.52 2.88
N ARG A 148 19.02 -4.32 3.46
CA ARG A 148 18.90 -3.05 2.72
C ARG A 148 19.98 -2.92 1.66
N ARG A 149 21.23 -3.27 1.99
CA ARG A 149 22.35 -3.25 1.04
C ARG A 149 22.16 -4.28 -0.08
N SER A 150 21.78 -5.52 0.26
CA SER A 150 21.49 -6.56 -0.73
C SER A 150 20.37 -6.12 -1.67
N PHE A 151 19.28 -5.56 -1.14
CA PHE A 151 18.18 -5.04 -1.95
C PHE A 151 18.59 -3.85 -2.84
N ALA A 152 19.42 -2.94 -2.32
CA ALA A 152 19.96 -1.82 -3.08
C ALA A 152 20.95 -2.27 -4.17
N ALA A 153 21.62 -3.41 -4.00
CA ALA A 153 22.51 -4.00 -5.00
C ALA A 153 21.75 -4.75 -6.12
N LEU A 154 20.48 -5.11 -5.91
CA LEU A 154 19.67 -5.75 -6.95
C LEU A 154 19.48 -4.80 -8.15
N SER A 155 19.44 -5.36 -9.36
CA SER A 155 19.01 -4.64 -10.55
C SER A 155 17.56 -4.16 -10.41
N PRO A 156 17.13 -3.08 -11.11
CA PRO A 156 15.73 -2.58 -11.05
C PRO A 156 14.69 -3.68 -11.29
N ASP A 157 15.08 -4.59 -12.18
CA ASP A 157 14.41 -5.79 -12.61
C ASP A 157 14.23 -6.85 -11.52
N ALA A 158 15.27 -7.07 -10.72
CA ALA A 158 15.26 -7.97 -9.57
C ALA A 158 14.57 -7.32 -8.36
N ARG A 159 14.67 -6.00 -8.18
CA ARG A 159 13.91 -5.26 -7.15
C ARG A 159 12.42 -5.31 -7.42
N SER A 160 12.01 -5.10 -8.67
CA SER A 160 10.61 -5.19 -9.08
C SER A 160 10.06 -6.58 -8.79
N ALA A 161 10.82 -7.64 -9.12
CA ALA A 161 10.43 -9.01 -8.75
C ALA A 161 10.34 -9.17 -7.23
N PHE A 162 11.35 -8.74 -6.47
CA PHE A 162 11.34 -8.84 -5.01
C PHE A 162 10.13 -8.15 -4.35
N LEU A 163 9.72 -6.98 -4.87
CA LEU A 163 8.59 -6.20 -4.35
C LEU A 163 7.21 -6.79 -4.71
N LEU A 164 7.14 -7.80 -5.58
CA LEU A 164 5.89 -8.40 -6.08
C LEU A 164 5.48 -9.70 -5.35
N GLY A 165 6.19 -10.12 -4.29
CA GLY A 165 5.79 -11.23 -3.40
C GLY A 165 6.49 -12.58 -3.66
N THR A 166 6.17 -13.61 -2.87
CA THR A 166 6.82 -14.95 -2.86
C THR A 166 6.70 -15.70 -4.19
N ASP A 167 5.64 -15.47 -4.96
CA ASP A 167 5.50 -16.01 -6.32
C ASP A 167 6.36 -15.30 -7.36
N ALA A 168 6.94 -14.15 -7.03
CA ALA A 168 7.59 -13.30 -8.02
C ALA A 168 8.86 -13.92 -8.60
N ARG A 169 9.58 -14.77 -7.85
CA ARG A 169 10.72 -15.50 -8.40
C ARG A 169 10.27 -16.55 -9.41
N ALA A 170 9.27 -17.35 -9.08
CA ALA A 170 8.68 -18.33 -9.98
C ALA A 170 8.08 -17.66 -11.24
N VAL A 171 7.39 -16.53 -11.06
CA VAL A 171 6.78 -15.75 -12.14
C VAL A 171 7.84 -15.07 -13.00
N ALA A 172 8.92 -14.55 -12.41
CA ALA A 172 10.04 -14.01 -13.18
C ALA A 172 10.78 -15.10 -13.97
N ASP A 173 10.87 -16.31 -13.43
CA ASP A 173 11.40 -17.48 -14.15
C ASP A 173 10.51 -17.89 -15.32
N ILE A 174 9.20 -17.91 -15.13
CA ILE A 174 8.23 -18.14 -16.22
C ILE A 174 8.39 -17.08 -17.30
N ALA A 175 8.51 -15.80 -16.93
CA ALA A 175 8.72 -14.71 -17.89
C ALA A 175 9.99 -14.93 -18.72
N ARG A 176 11.12 -15.27 -18.10
CA ARG A 176 12.39 -15.53 -18.79
C ARG A 176 12.34 -16.75 -19.70
N ARG A 177 11.58 -17.79 -19.33
CA ARG A 177 11.44 -19.01 -20.13
C ARG A 177 10.46 -18.86 -21.28
N SER A 178 9.45 -18.01 -21.13
CA SER A 178 8.37 -17.85 -22.10
C SER A 178 8.63 -16.71 -23.08
N PHE A 179 9.34 -15.66 -22.65
CA PHE A 179 9.59 -14.48 -23.46
C PHE A 179 11.09 -14.22 -23.56
N SER A 180 11.59 -14.09 -24.79
CA SER A 180 13.02 -13.87 -25.05
C SER A 180 13.49 -12.48 -24.60
N PHE A 181 12.60 -11.48 -24.67
CA PHE A 181 12.84 -10.12 -24.22
C PHE A 181 11.54 -9.53 -23.64
N VAL A 182 11.64 -8.76 -22.55
CA VAL A 182 10.52 -8.00 -22.00
C VAL A 182 10.96 -6.55 -21.84
N PRO A 183 10.37 -5.60 -22.59
CA PRO A 183 10.73 -4.19 -22.50
C PRO A 183 10.59 -3.66 -21.07
N ALA A 184 11.54 -2.82 -20.63
CA ALA A 184 11.55 -2.29 -19.26
C ALA A 184 10.22 -1.61 -18.87
N GLY A 185 9.63 -0.84 -19.78
CA GLY A 185 8.32 -0.18 -19.57
C GLY A 185 7.13 -1.15 -19.47
N GLN A 186 7.27 -2.39 -19.95
CA GLN A 186 6.20 -3.40 -19.97
C GLN A 186 6.43 -4.54 -18.96
N ARG A 187 7.56 -4.53 -18.26
CA ARG A 187 7.95 -5.59 -17.32
C ARG A 187 6.96 -5.75 -16.17
N ALA A 188 6.56 -4.65 -15.54
CA ALA A 188 5.62 -4.69 -14.42
C ALA A 188 4.25 -5.24 -14.84
N ALA A 189 3.75 -4.82 -16.01
CA ALA A 189 2.48 -5.32 -16.56
C ALA A 189 2.57 -6.82 -16.90
N THR A 190 3.68 -7.25 -17.51
CA THR A 190 3.92 -8.66 -17.87
C THR A 190 3.97 -9.55 -16.62
N LEU A 191 4.70 -9.14 -15.59
CA LEU A 191 4.79 -9.90 -14.32
C LEU A 191 3.48 -9.91 -13.54
N ARG A 192 2.59 -8.93 -13.74
CA ARG A 192 1.24 -8.94 -13.15
C ARG A 192 0.34 -9.90 -13.93
N MET A 193 0.31 -9.81 -15.25
CA MET A 193 -0.44 -10.72 -16.12
C MET A 193 -0.09 -12.18 -15.86
N LEU A 194 1.21 -12.51 -15.72
CA LEU A 194 1.64 -13.86 -15.40
C LEU A 194 1.21 -14.33 -14.01
N ARG A 195 1.00 -13.40 -13.06
CA ARG A 195 0.46 -13.71 -11.74
C ARG A 195 -1.04 -13.99 -11.80
N ASP A 196 -1.75 -13.29 -12.66
CA ASP A 196 -3.18 -13.50 -12.88
C ASP A 196 -3.49 -14.83 -13.60
N LEU A 197 -2.53 -15.37 -14.35
CA LEU A 197 -2.65 -16.72 -14.93
C LEU A 197 -2.64 -17.77 -13.82
N ASP A 198 -3.54 -18.75 -13.93
CA ASP A 198 -3.55 -19.90 -13.03
C ASP A 198 -2.34 -20.82 -13.29
N PRO A 199 -2.03 -21.76 -12.37
CA PRO A 199 -0.88 -22.66 -12.53
C PRO A 199 -0.88 -23.50 -13.82
N ALA A 200 -2.05 -23.95 -14.29
CA ALA A 200 -2.16 -24.75 -15.50
C ALA A 200 -1.89 -23.91 -16.75
N GLN A 201 -2.42 -22.68 -16.79
CA GLN A 201 -2.16 -21.70 -17.85
C GLN A 201 -0.68 -21.30 -17.92
N ARG A 202 -0.01 -21.12 -16.76
CA ARG A 202 1.44 -20.84 -16.73
C ARG A 202 2.25 -21.99 -17.31
N GLN A 203 1.89 -23.24 -16.99
CA GLN A 203 2.55 -24.42 -17.55
C GLN A 203 2.30 -24.55 -19.06
N ALA A 204 1.06 -24.31 -19.50
CA ALA A 204 0.71 -24.28 -20.92
C ALA A 204 1.53 -23.23 -21.68
N LEU A 205 1.62 -22.01 -21.15
CA LEU A 205 2.42 -20.93 -21.72
C LEU A 205 3.89 -21.32 -21.90
N VAL A 206 4.52 -21.90 -20.87
CA VAL A 206 5.92 -22.35 -20.96
C VAL A 206 6.08 -23.44 -22.04
N ARG A 207 5.13 -24.37 -22.18
CA ARG A 207 5.17 -25.40 -23.23
C ARG A 207 5.01 -24.81 -24.63
N VAL A 208 4.05 -23.91 -24.81
CA VAL A 208 3.76 -23.26 -26.10
C VAL A 208 4.94 -22.40 -26.52
N ALA A 209 5.46 -21.56 -25.63
CA ALA A 209 6.57 -20.66 -25.91
C ALA A 209 7.82 -21.39 -26.43
N ARG A 210 8.10 -22.62 -25.97
CA ARG A 210 9.23 -23.43 -26.47
C ARG A 210 9.16 -23.73 -27.97
N ARG A 211 7.96 -23.72 -28.55
CA ARG A 211 7.72 -23.99 -29.98
C ARG A 211 7.74 -22.71 -30.83
N LEU A 212 7.67 -21.54 -30.19
CA LEU A 212 7.59 -20.24 -30.83
C LEU A 212 8.98 -19.59 -30.95
N ASP A 213 9.20 -18.86 -32.04
CA ASP A 213 10.36 -18.00 -32.21
C ASP A 213 10.27 -16.70 -31.38
N ALA A 214 11.30 -15.86 -31.43
CA ALA A 214 11.35 -14.63 -30.63
C ALA A 214 10.25 -13.62 -30.99
N GLY A 215 9.89 -13.47 -32.28
CA GLY A 215 8.87 -12.55 -32.74
C GLY A 215 7.46 -13.04 -32.41
N GLN A 216 7.22 -14.34 -32.52
CA GLN A 216 5.97 -15.00 -32.13
C GLN A 216 5.74 -14.92 -30.62
N ARG A 217 6.78 -15.13 -29.79
CA ARG A 217 6.69 -14.95 -28.33
C ARG A 217 6.31 -13.53 -27.96
N GLU A 218 6.84 -12.54 -28.66
CA GLU A 218 6.54 -11.13 -28.41
C GLU A 218 5.11 -10.74 -28.83
N ARG A 219 4.63 -11.27 -29.97
CA ARG A 219 3.24 -11.12 -30.40
C ARG A 219 2.27 -11.77 -29.41
N LEU A 220 2.58 -12.98 -28.94
CA LEU A 220 1.80 -13.66 -27.90
C LEU A 220 1.76 -12.84 -26.60
N ARG A 221 2.90 -12.32 -26.13
CA ARG A 221 2.97 -11.47 -24.93
C ARG A 221 2.09 -10.22 -25.07
N SER A 222 2.20 -9.54 -26.21
CA SER A 222 1.42 -8.34 -26.49
C SER A 222 -0.08 -8.63 -26.54
N ALA A 223 -0.48 -9.74 -27.17
CA ALA A 223 -1.87 -10.19 -27.20
C ALA A 223 -2.40 -10.52 -25.79
N LEU A 224 -1.62 -11.22 -24.96
CA LEU A 224 -2.01 -11.56 -23.58
C LEU A 224 -2.15 -10.32 -22.68
N LEU A 225 -1.33 -9.29 -22.91
CA LEU A 225 -1.43 -8.02 -22.20
C LEU A 225 -2.67 -7.21 -22.61
N ALA A 226 -3.05 -7.26 -23.88
CA ALA A 226 -4.24 -6.58 -24.40
C ALA A 226 -5.54 -7.31 -24.06
N ALA A 227 -5.49 -8.63 -23.86
CA ALA A 227 -6.65 -9.47 -23.62
C ALA A 227 -7.19 -9.38 -22.18
N ALA A 228 -8.51 -9.53 -22.04
CA ALA A 228 -9.17 -9.68 -20.75
C ALA A 228 -8.74 -10.99 -20.07
N PRO A 229 -8.68 -11.07 -18.73
CA PRO A 229 -8.20 -12.25 -18.01
C PRO A 229 -8.86 -13.58 -18.46
N ALA A 230 -10.18 -13.57 -18.68
CA ALA A 230 -10.93 -14.75 -19.13
C ALA A 230 -10.53 -15.27 -20.53
N GLN A 231 -9.95 -14.42 -21.38
CA GLN A 231 -9.57 -14.77 -22.76
C GLN A 231 -8.13 -15.27 -22.88
N ARG A 232 -7.31 -15.08 -21.84
CA ARG A 232 -5.87 -15.39 -21.90
C ARG A 232 -5.57 -16.88 -22.06
N GLY A 233 -6.41 -17.77 -21.52
CA GLY A 233 -6.27 -19.22 -21.69
C GLY A 233 -6.37 -19.63 -23.15
N ALA A 234 -7.42 -19.19 -23.86
CA ALA A 234 -7.61 -19.48 -25.28
C ALA A 234 -6.45 -18.96 -26.16
N LEU A 235 -5.90 -17.79 -25.83
CA LEU A 235 -4.73 -17.22 -26.53
C LEU A 235 -3.44 -18.00 -26.29
N ILE A 236 -3.30 -18.66 -25.12
CA ILE A 236 -2.17 -19.54 -24.87
C ILE A 236 -2.31 -20.81 -25.70
N ASP A 237 -3.51 -21.37 -25.78
CA ASP A 237 -3.78 -22.61 -26.52
C ASP A 237 -3.68 -22.42 -28.04
N SER A 238 -4.09 -21.24 -28.54
CA SER A 238 -4.01 -20.85 -29.95
C SER A 238 -3.28 -19.51 -30.08
N PRO A 239 -1.93 -19.52 -30.05
CA PRO A 239 -1.14 -18.30 -30.12
C PRO A 239 -1.30 -17.61 -31.49
N PRO A 240 -1.24 -16.27 -31.54
CA PRO A 240 -1.30 -15.54 -32.79
C PRO A 240 -0.11 -15.94 -33.70
N PRO A 241 -0.32 -15.98 -35.03
CA PRO A 241 0.72 -16.35 -36.00
C PRO A 241 1.88 -15.35 -35.98
#